data_AF-A0A2D9HA61-F1
#
_entry.id   AF-A0A2D9HA61-F1
#
_cell.length_a   1.000
_cell.length_b   1.000
_cell.length_c   1.000
_cell.angle_alpha   90.00
_cell.angle_beta   90.00
_cell.angle_gamma   90.00
#
_symmetry.space_group_name_H-M   'P 1'
#
loop_
_entity.id
_entity.type
_entity.pdbx_description
1 polymer ?
#
loop_
_entity_poly.entity_id
_entity_poly.type
_entity_poly.pdbx_seq_one_letter_code
_entity_poly.pdbx_strand_id
1 'polypeptide(L)'
;MAKLPSLIKKQSQKQLLLTVVLVLYIITNVNVPQPLAGMVDSTMGNIVVVLLALAVLLTENTVLGVLAVIAAFELIKRSSVRTGSNGIRRFLPSEEKKEQHYSALNQFPITLEEEMVHNMVPMVADPLMTDASYKPVMNASHNASDL
;
A
#
# COMPACT_ATOMS: atom_id res chain seq x y z
N MET A 1 20.85 -38.34 -1.14
CA MET A 1 19.81 -38.48 -0.09
C MET A 1 20.23 -37.64 1.12
N ALA A 2 19.54 -36.53 1.38
CA ALA A 2 19.81 -35.71 2.56
C ALA A 2 19.45 -36.48 3.83
N LYS A 3 20.39 -36.61 4.76
CA LYS A 3 20.18 -37.31 6.04
C LYS A 3 19.28 -36.44 6.93
N LEU A 4 18.02 -36.83 7.10
CA LEU A 4 17.06 -36.19 8.02
C LEU A 4 17.62 -35.96 9.45
N PRO A 5 18.39 -36.86 10.09
CA PRO A 5 18.87 -36.63 11.45
C PRO A 5 19.98 -35.57 11.55
N SER A 6 20.70 -35.24 10.46
CA SER A 6 21.72 -34.18 10.50
C SER A 6 21.14 -32.76 10.44
N LEU A 7 19.84 -32.62 10.15
CA LEU A 7 19.15 -31.32 10.19
C LEU A 7 18.78 -30.90 11.61
N ILE A 8 18.75 -31.85 12.55
CA ILE A 8 18.57 -31.59 13.99
C ILE A 8 19.96 -31.40 14.61
N LYS A 9 20.58 -30.27 14.28
CA LYS A 9 21.85 -29.86 14.87
C LYS A 9 21.60 -29.45 16.34
N LYS A 10 22.52 -29.82 17.23
CA LYS A 10 22.40 -29.53 18.67
C LYS A 10 22.19 -28.03 18.89
N GLN A 11 21.04 -27.70 19.46
CA GLN A 11 20.61 -26.32 19.64
C GLN A 11 21.40 -25.65 20.77
N SER A 12 21.91 -24.44 20.51
CA SER A 12 22.55 -23.63 21.56
C SER A 12 21.51 -23.05 22.52
N GLN A 13 21.88 -22.72 23.76
CA GLN A 13 20.94 -22.13 24.73
C GLN A 13 20.24 -20.86 24.19
N LYS A 14 20.96 -20.05 23.40
CA LYS A 14 20.42 -18.84 22.75
C LYS A 14 19.38 -19.18 21.68
N GLN A 15 19.66 -20.17 20.83
CA GLN A 15 18.71 -20.66 19.83
C GLN A 15 17.47 -21.26 20.48
N LEU A 16 17.62 -21.99 21.59
CA LEU A 16 16.50 -22.59 22.32
C LEU A 16 15.59 -21.51 22.90
N LEU A 17 16.17 -20.48 23.52
CA LEU A 17 15.41 -19.32 24.02
C LEU A 17 14.66 -18.61 22.89
N LEU A 18 15.32 -18.35 21.75
CA LEU A 18 14.69 -17.73 20.59
C LEU A 18 13.52 -18.57 20.06
N THR A 19 13.70 -19.89 19.96
CA THR A 19 12.62 -20.80 19.54
C THR A 19 11.42 -20.74 20.47
N VAL A 20 11.63 -20.76 21.78
CA VAL A 20 10.54 -20.68 22.77
C VAL A 20 9.79 -19.35 22.64
N VAL A 21 10.50 -18.23 22.53
CA VAL A 21 9.89 -16.90 22.34
C VAL A 21 9.05 -16.86 21.06
N LEU A 22 9.57 -17.43 19.98
CA LEU A 22 8.94 -17.38 18.67
C LEU A 22 7.70 -18.28 18.59
N VAL A 23 7.75 -19.46 19.21
CA VAL A 23 6.57 -20.32 19.40
C VAL A 23 5.52 -19.62 20.25
N LEU A 24 5.91 -19.01 21.37
CA LEU A 24 5.00 -18.28 22.23
C LEU A 24 4.36 -17.11 21.48
N TYR A 25 5.13 -16.37 20.68
CA TYR A 25 4.62 -15.29 19.83
C TYR A 25 3.60 -15.77 18.78
N ILE A 26 3.83 -16.92 18.15
CA ILE A 26 2.89 -17.49 17.17
C ILE A 26 1.56 -17.85 17.86
N ILE A 27 1.63 -18.56 18.99
CA ILE A 27 0.44 -19.05 19.70
C ILE A 27 -0.32 -17.90 20.37
N THR A 28 0.40 -16.97 21.00
CA THR A 28 -0.20 -15.82 21.66
C THR A 28 -0.60 -14.80 20.61
N ASN A 29 -1.88 -14.42 20.56
CA ASN A 29 -2.36 -13.37 19.66
C ASN A 29 -1.98 -11.98 20.22
N VAL A 30 -0.70 -11.76 20.45
CA VAL A 30 -0.18 -10.49 20.98
C VAL A 30 -0.37 -9.40 19.94
N ASN A 31 -1.01 -8.32 20.36
CA ASN A 31 -1.21 -7.14 19.55
C ASN A 31 0.13 -6.40 19.36
N VAL A 32 0.48 -6.12 18.11
CA VAL A 32 1.64 -5.28 17.78
C VAL A 32 1.30 -3.83 18.12
N PRO A 33 2.12 -3.12 18.91
CA PRO A 33 1.85 -1.72 19.24
C PRO A 33 1.90 -0.86 17.98
N GLN A 34 1.08 0.19 17.94
CA GLN A 34 0.79 0.97 16.75
C GLN A 34 2.03 1.56 16.03
N PRO A 35 3.07 2.05 16.73
CA PRO A 35 4.30 2.53 16.07
C PRO A 35 5.04 1.41 15.32
N LEU A 36 5.17 0.22 15.93
CA LEU A 36 5.81 -0.93 15.30
C LEU A 36 4.98 -1.48 14.14
N ALA A 37 3.65 -1.50 14.29
CA ALA A 37 2.75 -1.94 13.22
C ALA A 37 2.89 -1.04 11.98
N GLY A 38 2.97 0.27 12.16
CA GLY A 38 3.18 1.21 11.04
C GLY A 38 4.52 1.02 10.34
N MET A 39 5.59 0.72 11.08
CA MET A 39 6.91 0.44 10.49
C MET A 39 6.89 -0.85 9.66
N VAL A 40 6.32 -1.93 10.20
CA VAL A 40 6.26 -3.24 9.52
C VAL A 40 5.32 -3.22 8.32
N ASP A 41 4.16 -2.57 8.42
CA ASP A 41 3.14 -2.56 7.36
C ASP A 41 3.51 -1.72 6.12
N SER A 42 4.67 -1.06 6.13
CA SER A 42 5.23 -0.42 4.94
C SER A 42 5.80 -1.45 3.95
N THR A 43 5.86 -1.12 2.66
CA THR A 43 6.46 -2.01 1.64
C THR A 43 7.92 -2.34 1.99
N MET A 44 8.69 -1.35 2.45
CA MET A 44 10.08 -1.54 2.87
C MET A 44 10.18 -2.38 4.15
N GLY A 45 9.31 -2.13 5.13
CA GLY A 45 9.27 -2.90 6.38
C GLY A 45 8.98 -4.38 6.14
N ASN A 46 7.99 -4.67 5.30
CA ASN A 46 7.66 -6.04 4.90
C ASN A 46 8.85 -6.75 4.24
N ILE A 47 9.57 -6.09 3.33
CA ILE A 47 10.77 -6.65 2.69
C ILE A 47 11.85 -6.95 3.73
N VAL A 48 12.12 -6.01 4.64
CA VAL A 48 13.14 -6.19 5.70
C VAL A 48 12.79 -7.37 6.60
N VAL A 49 11.53 -7.52 7.01
CA VAL A 49 11.08 -8.64 7.85
C VAL A 49 11.25 -9.98 7.13
N VAL A 50 10.91 -10.05 5.84
CA VAL A 50 11.11 -11.27 5.04
C VAL A 50 12.59 -11.60 4.89
N LEU A 51 13.45 -10.61 4.63
CA LEU A 51 14.90 -10.81 4.55
C LEU A 51 15.49 -11.31 5.86
N LEU A 52 15.04 -10.76 7.00
CA LEU A 52 15.45 -11.23 8.33
C LEU A 52 15.06 -12.70 8.55
N ALA A 53 13.83 -13.08 8.18
CA ALA A 53 13.37 -14.46 8.31
C ALA A 53 14.20 -15.42 7.43
N LEU A 54 14.50 -15.02 6.20
CA LEU A 54 15.36 -15.79 5.29
C LEU A 54 16.81 -15.88 5.80
N ALA A 55 17.35 -14.81 6.37
CA ALA A 55 18.67 -14.82 6.98
C ALA A 55 18.75 -15.82 8.15
N VAL A 56 17.73 -15.86 9.01
CA VAL A 56 17.63 -16.85 10.10
C VAL A 56 17.52 -18.27 9.52
N LEU A 57 16.75 -18.47 8.45
CA LEU A 57 16.62 -19.77 7.79
C LEU A 57 17.94 -20.30 7.23
N LEU A 58 18.78 -19.44 6.67
CA LEU A 58 20.05 -19.83 6.04
C LEU A 58 21.20 -20.01 7.05
N THR A 59 21.17 -19.29 8.17
CA THR A 59 22.26 -19.25 9.15
C THR A 59 22.06 -20.21 10.32
N GLU A 60 20.81 -20.42 10.74
CA GLU A 60 20.46 -21.19 11.93
C GLU A 60 19.90 -22.59 11.61
N ASN A 61 19.45 -23.31 12.65
CA ASN A 61 18.83 -24.63 12.48
C ASN A 61 17.59 -24.54 11.58
N THR A 62 17.41 -25.51 10.69
CA THR A 62 16.28 -25.54 9.74
C THR A 62 14.93 -25.42 10.43
N VAL A 63 14.76 -26.04 11.60
CA VAL A 63 13.52 -25.96 12.40
C VAL A 63 13.24 -24.53 12.87
N LEU A 64 14.25 -23.86 13.44
CA LEU A 64 14.14 -22.47 13.90
C LEU A 64 13.88 -21.52 12.73
N GLY A 65 14.54 -21.77 11.59
CA GLY A 65 14.32 -21.03 10.35
C GLY A 65 12.88 -21.10 9.86
N VAL A 66 12.30 -22.30 9.78
CA VAL A 66 10.90 -22.47 9.35
C VAL A 66 9.94 -21.78 10.32
N LEU A 67 10.17 -21.92 11.62
CA LEU A 67 9.39 -21.19 12.63
C LEU A 67 9.50 -19.67 12.41
N ALA A 68 10.71 -19.14 12.18
CA ALA A 68 10.94 -17.73 11.94
C ALA A 68 10.17 -17.19 10.73
N VAL A 69 10.09 -17.95 9.63
CA VAL A 69 9.27 -17.61 8.46
C VAL A 69 7.78 -17.54 8.82
N ILE A 70 7.28 -18.49 9.60
CA ILE A 70 5.88 -18.49 10.07
C ILE A 70 5.61 -17.28 10.97
N ALA A 71 6.50 -16.97 11.92
CA ALA A 71 6.35 -15.79 12.78
C ALA A 71 6.42 -14.48 12.00
N ALA A 72 7.29 -14.40 10.98
CA ALA A 72 7.37 -13.23 10.10
C ALA A 72 6.05 -13.01 9.33
N PHE A 73 5.48 -14.08 8.76
CA PHE A 73 4.17 -14.00 8.13
C PHE A 73 3.08 -13.52 9.09
N GLU A 74 3.06 -14.07 10.31
CA GLU A 74 2.08 -13.70 11.33
C GLU A 74 2.27 -12.25 11.81
N LEU A 75 3.51 -11.78 11.94
CA LEU A 75 3.84 -10.38 12.26
C LEU A 75 3.35 -9.41 11.19
N ILE A 76 3.57 -9.71 9.91
CA ILE A 76 3.10 -8.89 8.79
C ILE A 76 1.58 -8.83 8.77
N LYS A 77 0.92 -10.00 8.89
CA LYS A 77 -0.54 -10.10 8.92
C LYS A 77 -1.12 -9.28 10.07
N ARG A 78 -0.62 -9.45 11.30
CA ARG A 78 -1.09 -8.71 12.49
C ARG A 78 -0.86 -7.21 12.36
N SER A 79 0.28 -6.81 11.81
CA SER A 79 0.59 -5.40 11.56
C SER A 79 -0.40 -4.77 10.57
N SER A 80 -0.70 -5.46 9.46
CA SER A 80 -1.67 -4.99 8.44
C SER A 80 -3.11 -4.87 8.96
N VAL A 81 -3.51 -5.74 9.90
CA VAL A 81 -4.82 -5.65 10.55
C VAL A 81 -4.86 -4.46 11.50
N ARG A 82 -3.77 -4.20 12.23
CA ARG A 82 -3.71 -3.11 13.21
C ARG A 82 -3.67 -1.72 12.58
N THR A 83 -2.96 -1.57 11.46
CA THR A 83 -2.93 -0.32 10.68
C THR A 83 -4.18 -0.09 9.85
N GLY A 84 -5.00 -1.14 9.66
CA GLY A 84 -6.21 -1.09 8.83
C GLY A 84 -5.95 -1.25 7.33
N SER A 85 -4.69 -1.38 6.91
CA SER A 85 -4.33 -1.58 5.49
C SER A 85 -4.90 -2.88 4.93
N ASN A 86 -5.07 -3.90 5.78
CA ASN A 86 -5.68 -5.18 5.38
C ASN A 86 -7.14 -4.99 4.94
N GLY A 87 -7.91 -4.19 5.69
CA GLY A 87 -9.29 -3.87 5.36
C GLY A 87 -9.39 -3.07 4.07
N ILE A 88 -8.52 -2.07 3.91
CA ILE A 88 -8.43 -1.27 2.68
C ILE A 88 -8.16 -2.16 1.47
N ARG A 89 -7.13 -3.02 1.53
CA ARG A 89 -6.77 -3.92 0.42
C ARG A 89 -7.83 -4.96 0.09
N ARG A 90 -8.63 -5.38 1.08
CA ARG A 90 -9.63 -6.44 0.89
C ARG A 90 -10.97 -5.93 0.38
N PHE A 91 -11.37 -4.73 0.81
CA PHE A 91 -12.73 -4.23 0.60
C PHE A 91 -12.81 -3.00 -0.31
N LEU A 92 -11.72 -2.25 -0.53
CA LEU A 92 -11.74 -1.13 -1.48
C LEU A 92 -11.32 -1.61 -2.89
N PRO A 93 -12.06 -1.21 -3.94
CA PRO A 93 -11.64 -1.43 -5.32
C PRO A 93 -10.38 -0.60 -5.64
N SER A 94 -9.58 -1.07 -6.59
CA SER A 94 -8.49 -0.25 -7.14
C SER A 94 -9.04 0.96 -7.90
N GLU A 95 -8.24 2.02 -8.02
CA GLU A 95 -8.60 3.20 -8.81
C GLU A 95 -8.96 2.80 -10.25
N GLU A 96 -8.23 1.87 -10.86
CA GLU A 96 -8.56 1.36 -12.20
C GLU A 96 -9.98 0.76 -12.27
N LYS A 97 -10.38 -0.05 -11.28
CA LYS A 97 -11.73 -0.63 -11.23
C LYS A 97 -12.80 0.44 -10.99
N LYS A 98 -12.48 1.45 -10.18
CA LYS A 98 -13.35 2.58 -9.89
C LYS A 98 -13.53 3.46 -11.13
N GLU A 99 -12.46 3.72 -11.88
CA GLU A 99 -12.49 4.47 -13.14
C GLU A 99 -13.31 3.74 -14.21
N GLN A 100 -13.10 2.43 -14.38
CA GLN A 100 -13.92 1.61 -15.27
C GLN A 100 -15.41 1.69 -14.91
N HIS A 101 -15.72 1.62 -13.61
CA HIS A 101 -17.09 1.72 -13.13
C HIS A 101 -17.70 3.10 -13.38
N TYR A 102 -16.96 4.19 -13.14
CA TYR A 102 -17.45 5.54 -13.42
C TYR A 102 -17.55 5.83 -14.92
N SER A 103 -16.61 5.36 -15.73
CA SER A 103 -16.66 5.46 -17.18
C SER A 103 -17.92 4.78 -17.73
N ALA A 104 -18.27 3.59 -17.21
CA ALA A 104 -19.49 2.89 -17.58
C ALA A 104 -20.78 3.64 -17.17
N LEU A 105 -20.78 4.33 -16.03
CA LEU A 105 -21.92 5.11 -15.56
C LEU A 105 -22.03 6.50 -16.20
N ASN A 106 -20.93 7.03 -16.71
CA ASN A 106 -20.86 8.36 -17.31
C ASN A 106 -20.88 8.33 -18.85
N GLN A 107 -21.46 7.29 -19.45
CA GLN A 107 -21.74 7.24 -20.89
C GLN A 107 -23.01 8.03 -21.20
N PHE A 108 -22.94 9.36 -21.08
CA PHE A 108 -24.04 10.24 -21.47
C PHE A 108 -23.86 10.70 -22.92
N PRO A 109 -24.93 10.72 -23.73
CA PRO A 109 -24.89 11.41 -25.01
C PRO A 109 -24.65 12.91 -24.77
N ILE A 110 -24.02 13.57 -25.74
CA ILE A 110 -23.87 15.04 -25.73
C ILE A 110 -25.24 15.69 -25.54
N THR A 111 -25.32 16.62 -24.58
CA THR A 111 -26.54 17.38 -24.31
C THR A 111 -26.68 18.55 -25.28
N LEU A 112 -27.91 19.05 -25.44
CA LEU A 112 -28.19 20.19 -26.31
C LEU A 112 -27.49 21.46 -25.81
N GLU A 113 -27.36 21.60 -24.50
CA GLU A 113 -26.66 22.69 -23.84
C GLU A 113 -25.15 22.63 -24.15
N GLU A 114 -24.53 21.44 -24.07
CA GLU A 114 -23.13 21.25 -24.45
C GLU A 114 -22.89 21.46 -25.95
N GLU A 115 -23.80 20.99 -26.79
CA GLU A 115 -23.74 21.21 -28.25
C GLU A 115 -23.85 22.70 -28.58
N MET A 116 -24.81 23.40 -27.98
CA MET A 116 -24.97 24.85 -28.12
C MET A 116 -23.72 25.60 -27.63
N VAL A 117 -23.12 25.17 -26.50
CA VAL A 117 -21.88 25.75 -25.96
C VAL A 117 -20.70 25.52 -26.87
N HIS A 118 -20.56 24.32 -27.45
CA HIS A 118 -19.51 24.01 -28.40
C HIS A 118 -19.64 24.82 -29.70
N ASN A 119 -20.89 25.09 -30.11
CA ASN A 119 -21.23 25.91 -31.25
C ASN A 119 -21.24 27.42 -30.94
N MET A 120 -21.04 27.83 -29.68
CA MET A 120 -20.85 29.25 -29.38
C MET A 120 -19.54 29.70 -30.01
N VAL A 121 -19.66 30.70 -30.88
CA VAL A 121 -18.50 31.38 -31.47
C VAL A 121 -17.60 31.82 -30.32
N PRO A 122 -16.27 31.56 -30.38
CA PRO A 122 -15.37 32.10 -29.38
C PRO A 122 -15.63 33.60 -29.25
N MET A 123 -15.62 34.14 -28.03
CA MET A 123 -15.73 35.59 -27.83
C MET A 123 -14.58 36.25 -28.60
N VAL A 124 -14.87 36.67 -29.83
CA VAL A 124 -13.96 37.47 -30.63
C VAL A 124 -13.97 38.82 -29.94
N ALA A 125 -12.83 39.24 -29.41
CA ALA A 125 -12.66 40.62 -29.01
C ALA A 125 -13.00 41.46 -30.24
N ASP A 126 -14.11 42.20 -30.19
CA ASP A 126 -14.51 43.07 -31.28
C ASP A 126 -13.33 44.03 -31.53
N PRO A 127 -12.80 44.14 -32.77
CA PRO A 127 -11.67 45.04 -33.06
C PRO A 127 -11.99 46.51 -32.76
N LEU A 128 -13.26 46.86 -32.50
CA LEU A 128 -13.70 48.18 -32.02
C LEU A 128 -13.71 48.32 -30.49
N MET A 129 -13.52 47.23 -29.74
CA MET A 129 -13.32 47.29 -28.30
C MET A 129 -11.85 47.62 -28.03
N THR A 130 -11.59 48.88 -27.67
CA THR A 130 -10.32 49.30 -27.08
C THR A 130 -9.91 48.36 -25.94
N ASP A 131 -8.61 48.02 -25.87
CA ASP A 131 -8.02 47.22 -24.81
C ASP A 131 -8.62 47.60 -23.44
N ALA A 132 -9.13 46.61 -22.71
CA ALA A 132 -9.71 46.85 -21.40
C ALA A 132 -8.65 47.52 -20.50
N SER A 133 -9.01 48.65 -19.87
CA SER A 133 -8.11 49.39 -18.97
C SER A 133 -7.70 48.61 -17.72
N TYR A 134 -8.25 47.41 -17.51
CA TYR A 134 -7.91 46.55 -16.38
C TYR A 134 -7.15 45.31 -16.88
N LYS A 135 -6.06 44.98 -16.20
CA LYS A 135 -5.41 43.67 -16.34
C LYS A 135 -6.01 42.71 -15.31
N PRO A 136 -6.58 41.58 -15.72
CA PRO A 136 -7.02 40.56 -14.76
C PRO A 136 -5.80 40.05 -13.99
N VAL A 137 -5.86 40.15 -12.67
CA VAL A 137 -4.84 39.59 -11.78
C VAL A 137 -5.27 38.16 -11.49
N MET A 138 -4.67 37.20 -12.19
CA MET A 138 -4.82 35.78 -11.85
C MET A 138 -4.19 35.56 -10.48
N ASN A 139 -4.98 35.18 -9.49
CA ASN A 139 -4.46 34.66 -8.23
C ASN A 139 -3.85 33.28 -8.47
N ALA A 140 -2.94 32.87 -7.58
CA ALA A 140 -2.28 31.58 -7.67
C ALA A 140 -3.32 30.45 -7.81
N SER A 141 -3.27 29.73 -8.92
CA SER A 141 -4.26 28.71 -9.28
C SER A 141 -4.14 27.42 -8.44
N HIS A 142 -3.28 27.40 -7.42
CA HIS A 142 -3.05 26.26 -6.52
C HIS A 142 -3.07 24.89 -7.24
N ASN A 143 -2.45 24.81 -8.41
CA ASN A 143 -2.37 23.59 -9.23
C ASN A 143 -3.71 23.02 -9.75
N ALA A 144 -4.75 23.85 -9.86
CA ALA A 144 -6.06 23.43 -10.39
C ALA A 144 -6.07 23.11 -11.90
N SER A 145 -5.03 23.50 -12.64
CA SER A 145 -4.94 23.33 -14.10
C SER A 145 -4.14 22.10 -14.55
N ASP A 146 -3.52 21.36 -13.63
CA ASP A 146 -2.69 20.21 -13.96
C ASP A 146 -3.48 18.90 -13.79
N LEU A 147 -4.53 18.74 -14.60
CA LEU A 147 -5.25 17.47 -14.80
C LEU A 147 -5.16 17.03 -16.25
#